data_AF-A0A845ZBH2-F1
#
_entry.id   AF-A0A845ZBH2-F1
#
_cell.length_a   1.000
_cell.length_b   1.000
_cell.length_c   1.000
_cell.angle_alpha   90.00
_cell.angle_beta   90.00
_cell.angle_gamma   90.00
#
_symmetry.space_group_name_H-M   'P 1'
#
loop_
_entity.id
_entity.type
_entity.pdbx_description
1 polymer ?
#
loop_
_entity_poly.entity_id
_entity_poly.type
_entity_poly.pdbx_seq_one_letter_code
_entity_poly.pdbx_strand_id
1 'polypeptide(L)' 'TSKTSALDLEQPIKHETYRGKRVKRGLFRSGTGIVINADINGSLQIIRKKFPEAFTAEGIVSCAVQPVLVNPISRI' A
#
# COMPACT_ATOMS: atom_id res chain seq x y z
N THR A 1 -5.76 -6.66 9.05
CA THR A 1 -5.24 -5.70 8.06
C THR A 1 -4.44 -4.63 8.79
N SER A 2 -3.23 -4.30 8.35
CA SER A 2 -2.33 -3.40 9.09
C SER A 2 -2.92 -2.00 9.26
N LYS A 3 -2.76 -1.42 10.46
CA LYS A 3 -3.09 0.00 10.73
C LYS A 3 -2.02 0.94 10.20
N THR A 4 -0.79 0.47 10.09
CA THR A 4 0.36 1.19 9.55
C THR A 4 0.20 1.48 8.07
N SER A 5 0.67 2.63 7.62
CA SER A 5 0.65 3.10 6.25
C SER A 5 1.94 2.76 5.51
N ALA A 6 1.81 2.04 4.39
CA ALA A 6 2.93 1.76 3.50
C ALA A 6 3.45 3.02 2.80
N LEU A 7 2.54 3.89 2.36
CA LEU A 7 2.89 5.09 1.59
C LEU A 7 3.57 6.16 2.43
N ASP A 8 3.31 6.21 3.73
CA ASP A 8 3.97 7.16 4.65
C ASP A 8 5.30 6.61 5.21
N LEU A 9 5.78 5.50 4.63
CA LEU A 9 6.97 4.78 5.04
C LEU A 9 6.96 4.32 6.50
N GLU A 10 5.80 4.12 7.12
CA GLU A 10 5.72 3.70 8.52
C GLU A 10 6.29 2.30 8.72
N GLN A 11 7.02 2.12 9.83
CA GLN A 11 7.48 0.80 10.25
C GLN A 11 6.27 -0.09 10.60
N PRO A 12 6.29 -1.38 10.22
CA PRO A 12 5.21 -2.34 10.47
C PRO A 12 5.22 -2.85 11.92
N ILE A 13 5.20 -1.92 12.88
CA ILE A 13 5.15 -2.16 14.33
C ILE A 13 3.88 -1.55 14.93
N LYS A 14 3.62 -1.84 16.22
CA LYS A 14 2.52 -1.20 16.95
C LYS A 14 2.93 0.23 17.28
N HIS A 15 2.03 1.18 16.99
CA HIS A 15 2.18 2.59 17.33
C HIS A 15 1.00 3.01 18.21
N GLU A 16 1.19 4.03 19.03
CA GLU A 16 0.08 4.69 19.74
C GLU A 16 -0.75 5.53 18.78
N THR A 17 -0.07 6.24 17.88
CA THR A 17 -0.67 7.05 16.83
C THR A 17 -0.21 6.55 15.47
N TYR A 18 -1.15 6.47 14.53
CA TYR A 18 -0.90 6.01 13.16
C TYR A 18 -1.13 7.18 12.20
N ARG A 19 -0.27 7.34 11.20
CA ARG A 19 -0.42 8.35 10.14
C ARG A 19 -1.61 8.02 9.24
N GLY A 20 -1.75 6.76 8.86
CA GLY A 20 -2.85 6.27 8.03
C GLY A 20 -3.98 5.64 8.84
N LYS A 21 -5.13 5.48 8.19
CA LYS A 21 -6.29 4.78 8.77
C LYS A 21 -7.06 3.97 7.73
N ARG A 22 -7.56 2.81 8.16
CA ARG A 22 -8.55 2.06 7.38
C ARG A 22 -9.89 2.78 7.46
N VAL A 23 -10.45 3.15 6.31
CA VAL A 23 -11.75 3.85 6.24
C VAL A 23 -12.89 2.84 6.27
N LYS A 24 -12.79 1.80 5.44
CA LYS A 24 -13.75 0.68 5.37
C LYS A 24 -13.08 -0.59 4.82
N ARG A 25 -13.82 -1.69 4.68
CA ARG A 25 -13.31 -2.88 3.99
C ARG A 25 -12.88 -2.51 2.56
N GLY A 26 -11.69 -2.95 2.14
CA GLY A 26 -11.12 -2.61 0.84
C GLY A 26 -10.57 -1.19 0.69
N LEU A 27 -10.65 -0.32 1.72
CA LEU A 27 -10.23 1.09 1.60
C LEU A 27 -9.35 1.57 2.76
N PHE A 28 -8.15 2.05 2.43
CA PHE A 28 -7.18 2.62 3.36
C PHE A 28 -6.78 4.02 2.90
N ARG A 29 -6.63 4.95 3.85
CA ARG A 29 -6.19 6.33 3.60
C ARG A 29 -4.86 6.57 4.31
N SER A 30 -3.83 7.00 3.59
CA SER A 30 -2.53 7.40 4.14
C SER A 30 -2.63 8.72 4.91
N GLY A 31 -1.59 9.08 5.66
CA GLY A 31 -1.45 10.37 6.33
C GLY A 31 -1.40 11.54 5.36
N THR A 32 -0.82 11.32 4.16
CA THR A 32 -0.88 12.28 3.04
C THR A 32 -2.25 12.39 2.37
N GLY A 33 -3.22 11.58 2.77
CA GLY A 33 -4.58 11.60 2.24
C GLY A 33 -4.82 10.76 1.00
N ILE A 34 -3.80 10.08 0.48
CA ILE A 34 -3.89 9.15 -0.66
C ILE A 34 -4.71 7.93 -0.23
N VAL A 35 -5.63 7.51 -1.11
CA VAL A 35 -6.51 6.39 -0.86
C VAL A 35 -6.09 5.21 -1.73
N ILE A 36 -5.81 4.07 -1.09
CA ILE A 36 -5.46 2.81 -1.76
C ILE A 36 -6.30 1.66 -1.21
N ASN A 37 -6.28 0.52 -1.91
CA ASN A 37 -6.91 -0.68 -1.39
C ASN A 37 -6.22 -1.11 -0.08
N ALA A 38 -7.01 -1.46 0.93
CA ALA A 38 -6.49 -1.89 2.23
C ALA A 38 -5.61 -3.16 2.16
N ASP A 39 -5.91 -4.06 1.21
CA ASP A 39 -5.12 -5.27 1.00
C ASP A 39 -3.79 -4.95 0.30
N ILE A 40 -3.77 -3.98 -0.63
CA ILE A 40 -2.53 -3.45 -1.22
C ILE A 40 -1.64 -2.84 -0.13
N ASN A 41 -2.20 -2.03 0.77
CA ASN A 41 -1.44 -1.48 1.90
C ASN A 41 -0.84 -2.60 2.77
N GLY A 42 -1.61 -3.65 3.04
CA GLY A 42 -1.14 -4.81 3.78
C GLY A 42 0.01 -5.55 3.09
N SER A 43 -0.14 -5.84 1.79
CA SER A 43 0.89 -6.51 0.99
C SER A 43 2.19 -5.71 0.93
N LEU A 44 2.11 -4.39 0.72
CA LEU A 44 3.28 -3.50 0.73
C LEU A 44 4.01 -3.55 2.07
N GLN A 45 3.28 -3.50 3.20
CA GLN A 45 3.90 -3.60 4.53
C GLN A 45 4.55 -4.97 4.78
N ILE A 46 3.98 -6.07 4.27
CA ILE A 46 4.60 -7.40 4.36
C ILE A 46 5.92 -7.43 3.57
N ILE A 47 5.91 -6.92 2.34
CA ILE A 47 7.11 -6.84 1.50
C ILE A 47 8.18 -6.02 2.22
N ARG A 48 7.86 -4.81 2.70
CA ARG A 48 8.80 -3.95 3.45
C ARG A 48 9.32 -4.61 4.73
N LYS A 49 8.50 -5.39 5.42
CA LYS A 49 8.92 -6.12 6.63
C LYS A 49 9.94 -7.21 6.32
N LYS A 50 9.78 -7.92 5.20
CA LYS A 50 10.63 -9.06 4.82
C LYS A 50 11.85 -8.63 4.02
N PHE A 51 11.68 -7.63 3.18
CA PHE A 51 12.68 -7.09 2.27
C PHE A 51 12.68 -5.57 2.43
N PRO A 52 13.41 -5.03 3.42
CA PRO A 52 13.44 -3.58 3.69
C PRO A 52 13.88 -2.76 2.49
N GLU A 53 14.73 -3.34 1.64
CA GLU A 53 15.29 -2.71 0.45
C GLU A 53 14.50 -3.01 -0.83
N ALA A 54 13.34 -3.67 -0.76
CA ALA A 54 12.58 -4.10 -1.93
C ALA A 54 12.16 -2.96 -2.87
N PHE A 55 12.15 -1.72 -2.40
CA PHE A 55 11.76 -0.55 -3.19
C PHE A 55 12.90 0.47 -3.35
N THR A 56 14.08 0.19 -2.82
CA THR A 56 15.25 1.08 -2.85
C THR A 56 16.47 0.45 -3.51
N ALA A 57 16.60 -0.88 -3.46
CA ALA A 57 17.66 -1.60 -4.14
C ALA A 57 17.27 -1.91 -5.59
N GLU A 58 18.25 -1.85 -6.50
CA GLU A 58 18.12 -2.16 -7.93
C GLU A 58 17.72 -3.65 -8.21
N GLY A 59 17.60 -4.49 -7.18
CA GLY A 59 17.32 -5.92 -7.31
C GLY A 59 15.86 -6.30 -7.56
N ILE A 60 14.88 -5.49 -7.13
CA ILE A 60 13.45 -5.71 -7.44
C ILE A 60 12.96 -4.50 -8.24
N VAL A 61 13.10 -4.60 -9.56
CA VAL A 61 12.86 -3.47 -10.48
C VAL A 61 11.37 -3.16 -10.62
N SER A 62 10.51 -4.19 -10.60
CA SER A 62 9.05 -4.07 -10.71
C SER A 62 8.37 -5.44 -10.56
N CYS A 63 7.04 -5.46 -10.41
CA CYS A 63 6.24 -6.62 -10.78
C CYS A 63 6.36 -6.89 -12.28
N ALA A 64 6.43 -8.16 -12.69
CA ALA A 64 6.46 -8.55 -14.11
C ALA A 64 5.21 -8.07 -14.88
N VAL A 65 4.07 -7.99 -14.19
CA VAL A 65 2.83 -7.43 -14.70
C VAL A 65 2.14 -6.60 -13.61
N GLN A 66 1.63 -5.44 -13.98
CA GLN A 66 0.72 -4.65 -13.16
C GLN A 66 -0.66 -4.66 -13.82
N PRO A 67 -1.65 -5.39 -13.27
CA PRO A 67 -2.97 -5.42 -13.86
C PRO A 67 -3.57 -4.01 -13.86
N VAL A 68 -3.95 -3.53 -15.04
CA VAL A 68 -4.62 -2.25 -15.22
C VAL A 68 -6.11 -2.49 -15.03
N LEU A 69 -6.77 -1.63 -14.25
CA LEU A 69 -8.23 -1.60 -14.22
C LEU A 69 -8.72 -1.13 -15.60
N VAL A 70 -9.19 -2.06 -16.42
CA VAL A 70 -9.87 -1.75 -17.67
C VAL A 70 -11.33 -1.57 -17.36
N ASN A 71 -11.87 -0.35 -17.53
CA ASN A 71 -13.31 -0.12 -17.48
C ASN A 71 -13.84 -0.17 -18.92
N PRO A 72 -14.41 -1.30 -19.38
CA PRO A 72 -14.70 -1.53 -20.80
C PRO A 72 -15.81 -0.62 -21.37
N ILE A 73 -16.44 0.22 -20.55
CA ILE A 73 -17.44 1.19 -20.97
C ILE A 73 -17.10 2.56 -20.37
N SER A 74 -16.28 3.31 -21.09
CA SER A 74 -16.36 4.76 -21.13
C SER A 74 -16.91 5.13 -22.51
N ARG A 75 -18.23 5.06 -22.70
CA ARG A 75 -18.87 5.72 -23.83
C ARG A 75 -19.94 6.65 -23.27
N ILE A 76 -19.84 7.87 -23.77
CA ILE A 76 -20.77 9.00 -23.66
C ILE A 76 -22.19 8.52 -23.97
#